data_AF-A0A382TD44-F1
#
_entry.id   AF-A0A382TD44-F1
#
_cell.length_a   1.000
_cell.length_b   1.000
_cell.length_c   1.000
_cell.angle_alpha   90.00
_cell.angle_beta   90.00
_cell.angle_gamma   90.00
#
_symmetry.space_group_name_H-M   'P 1'
#
loop_
_entity.id
_entity.type
_entity.pdbx_description
1 polymer ?
#
loop_
_entity_poly.entity_id
_entity_poly.type
_entity_poly.pdbx_seq_one_letter_code
_entity_poly.pdbx_strand_id
1 'polypeptide(L)' 'MKIALVCPASLPATQFGGIVFLAVDLAREISEMGHEVTIYTTDLDFSNGPNKFNKKLPRIKKFEKFLINRTHV' A
#
# COMPACT_ATOMS: atom_id res chain seq x y z
N MET A 1 16.19 -7.42 -6.37
CA MET A 1 16.05 -6.18 -7.17
C MET A 1 15.32 -5.13 -6.35
N LYS A 2 15.31 -3.86 -6.79
CA LYS A 2 14.42 -2.83 -6.24
C LYS A 2 13.16 -2.76 -7.11
N ILE A 3 12.00 -3.00 -6.52
CA ILE A 3 10.72 -3.15 -7.21
C ILE A 3 9.73 -2.12 -6.67
N ALA A 4 9.12 -1.36 -7.58
CA ALA A 4 8.07 -0.40 -7.28
C ALA A 4 6.74 -0.93 -7.80
N LEU A 5 5.77 -1.11 -6.90
CA LEU A 5 4.39 -1.42 -7.26
C LEU A 5 3.55 -0.16 -7.09
N VAL A 6 2.78 0.24 -8.11
CA VAL A 6 1.90 1.40 -8.02
C VAL A 6 0.47 0.90 -7.92
N CYS A 7 -0.23 1.26 -6.85
CA CYS A 7 -1.62 0.89 -6.64
C CYS A 7 -2.38 2.08 -6.07
N PRO A 8 -3.52 2.51 -6.66
CA PRO A 8 -4.24 3.70 -6.22
C PRO A 8 -4.73 3.59 -4.77
N ALA A 9 -4.97 2.38 -4.27
CA ALA A 9 -5.35 2.10 -2.90
C ALA A 9 -4.49 0.98 -2.30
N SER A 10 -4.16 1.09 -1.03
CA SER A 10 -3.50 0.04 -0.25
C SER A 10 -3.96 0.12 1.20
N LEU A 11 -3.37 -0.67 2.10
CA LEU A 11 -3.74 -0.69 3.51
C LEU A 11 -3.74 0.73 4.13
N PRO A 12 -4.83 1.16 4.81
CA PRO A 12 -5.94 0.34 5.31
C PRO A 12 -7.18 0.25 4.39
N ALA A 13 -7.11 0.66 3.12
CA ALA A 13 -8.26 0.79 2.24
C ALA A 13 -8.84 -0.54 1.70
N THR A 14 -9.00 -1.56 2.57
CA THR A 14 -9.39 -2.93 2.22
C THR A 14 -10.76 -3.06 1.56
N GLN A 15 -11.62 -2.04 1.65
CA GLN A 15 -12.94 -2.03 0.99
C GLN A 15 -12.86 -2.04 -0.55
N PHE A 16 -11.72 -1.67 -1.16
CA PHE A 16 -11.49 -1.85 -2.60
C PHE A 16 -11.27 -3.32 -3.00
N GLY A 17 -11.19 -4.23 -2.03
CA GLY A 17 -11.15 -5.67 -2.28
C GLY A 17 -9.94 -6.10 -3.10
N GLY A 18 -10.20 -6.84 -4.18
CA GLY A 18 -9.20 -7.61 -4.91
C GLY A 18 -7.96 -6.83 -5.36
N ILE A 19 -8.10 -5.56 -5.75
CA ILE A 19 -6.96 -4.75 -6.18
C ILE A 19 -5.96 -4.46 -5.04
N VAL A 20 -6.47 -4.28 -3.81
CA VAL A 20 -5.64 -4.05 -2.63
C VAL A 20 -4.92 -5.34 -2.23
N PHE A 21 -5.65 -6.46 -2.19
CA PHE A 21 -5.09 -7.75 -1.83
C PHE A 21 -4.05 -8.21 -2.85
N LEU A 22 -4.32 -8.06 -4.15
CA LEU A 22 -3.35 -8.38 -5.20
C LEU A 22 -2.03 -7.62 -5.03
N ALA A 23 -2.09 -6.31 -4.80
CA ALA A 23 -0.89 -5.49 -4.62
C ALA A 23 -0.11 -5.86 -3.36
N VAL A 24 -0.81 -6.15 -2.27
CA VAL A 24 -0.22 -6.56 -0.97
C VAL A 24 0.40 -7.96 -1.07
N ASP A 25 -0.31 -8.92 -1.66
CA ASP A 25 0.16 -10.30 -1.81
C ASP A 25 1.35 -10.39 -2.76
N LEU A 26 1.32 -9.68 -3.89
CA LEU A 26 2.49 -9.58 -4.77
C LEU A 26 3.69 -8.97 -4.03
N ALA A 27 3.47 -7.90 -3.26
CA ALA A 27 4.57 -7.30 -2.50
C ALA A 27 5.14 -8.27 -1.46
N ARG A 28 4.28 -9.03 -0.78
CA ARG A 28 4.68 -10.05 0.17
C ARG A 28 5.51 -11.14 -0.49
N GLU A 29 4.99 -11.82 -1.52
CA GLU A 29 5.70 -12.91 -2.22
C GLU A 29 7.04 -12.44 -2.80
N ILE A 30 7.07 -11.29 -3.48
CA ILE A 30 8.30 -10.72 -4.05
C ILE A 30 9.32 -10.38 -2.95
N SER A 31 8.86 -9.89 -1.80
CA SER A 31 9.75 -9.61 -0.66
C SER A 31 10.27 -10.88 0.02
N GLU A 32 9.48 -11.96 0.03
CA GLU A 32 9.91 -13.28 0.51
C GLU A 32 10.99 -13.91 -0.37
N MET A 33 10.98 -13.60 -1.68
CA MET A 33 12.05 -13.95 -2.63
C MET A 33 13.35 -13.12 -2.43
N GLY A 34 13.41 -12.24 -1.43
CA GLY A 34 14.60 -11.46 -1.10
C GLY A 34 14.77 -10.19 -1.93
N HIS A 35 13.70 -9.65 -2.50
CA HIS A 35 13.72 -8.38 -3.22
C HIS A 35 13.22 -7.22 -2.35
N GLU A 36 13.73 -6.01 -2.61
CA GLU A 36 13.26 -4.80 -1.95
C GLU A 36 12.02 -4.29 -2.69
N VAL A 37 10.87 -4.34 -2.04
CA VAL A 37 9.59 -3.91 -2.63
C VAL A 37 9.04 -2.69 -1.91
N THR A 38 8.56 -1.73 -2.69
CA THR A 38 7.77 -0.60 -2.18
C THR A 38 6.47 -0.47 -2.96
N ILE A 39 5.35 -0.49 -2.25
CA ILE A 39 4.04 -0.11 -2.79
C ILE A 39 3.92 1.41 -2.70
N TYR A 40 3.79 2.08 -3.84
CA TYR A 40 3.44 3.49 -3.95
C TYR A 40 1.93 3.63 -4.11
N THR A 41 1.32 4.42 -3.24
CA THR A 41 -0.13 4.52 -3.13
C THR A 41 -0.55 5.88 -2.59
N THR A 42 -1.85 6.07 -2.39
CA THR A 42 -2.43 7.29 -1.81
C THR A 42 -2.65 7.12 -0.31
N ASP A 43 -2.94 8.20 0.41
CA ASP A 43 -3.37 8.15 1.83
C ASP A 43 -4.88 7.91 1.99
N LEU A 44 -5.50 7.23 1.03
CA LEU A 44 -6.92 6.87 1.04
C LEU A 44 -7.25 5.95 2.21
N ASP A 45 -8.29 6.31 2.97
CA ASP A 45 -8.69 5.65 4.21
C ASP A 45 -10.22 5.70 4.40
N PHE A 46 -10.82 4.52 4.34
CA PHE A 46 -12.27 4.36 4.46
C PHE A 46 -12.82 4.50 5.86
N SER A 47 -11.99 4.55 6.91
CA SER A 47 -12.46 4.77 8.28
C SER A 47 -13.27 6.07 8.43
N ASN A 48 -13.14 7.01 7.47
CA ASN A 48 -13.85 8.28 7.45
C ASN A 48 -14.85 8.44 6.28
N GLY A 49 -15.11 7.38 5.49
CA GLY A 49 -16.04 7.38 4.35
C GLY A 49 -15.40 7.01 3.00
N PRO A 50 -16.21 6.82 1.94
CA PRO A 50 -15.81 6.14 0.69
C PRO A 50 -14.71 6.82 -0.13
N ASN A 51 -14.46 8.12 0.07
CA ASN A 51 -13.50 8.93 -0.69
C ASN A 51 -12.70 9.87 0.22
N LYS A 52 -12.29 9.41 1.40
CA LYS A 52 -11.54 10.25 2.35
C LYS A 52 -10.07 9.90 2.36
N PHE A 53 -9.25 10.93 2.24
CA PHE A 53 -7.80 10.86 2.41
C PHE A 53 -7.43 11.20 3.86
N ASN A 54 -6.59 10.37 4.47
CA ASN A 54 -6.17 10.51 5.86
C ASN A 54 -4.70 10.94 5.93
N LYS A 55 -4.48 12.25 6.04
CA LYS A 55 -3.15 12.86 6.23
C LYS A 55 -2.43 12.40 7.51
N LYS A 56 -3.14 11.77 8.46
CA LYS A 56 -2.53 11.19 9.67
C LYS A 56 -1.88 9.83 9.39
N LEU A 57 -2.15 9.19 8.25
CA LEU A 57 -1.45 7.98 7.87
C LEU A 57 0.03 8.28 7.64
N PRO A 58 0.94 7.43 8.15
CA PRO A 58 2.35 7.62 7.94
C PRO A 58 2.69 7.54 6.44
N ARG A 59 3.46 8.51 5.97
CA ARG A 59 3.95 8.57 4.58
C ARG A 59 4.66 7.28 4.20
N ILE A 60 5.64 6.85 5.00
CA ILE A 60 6.33 5.58 4.80
C ILE A 60 5.95 4.67 5.96
N LYS A 61 5.43 3.49 5.64
CA LYS A 61 5.11 2.43 6.61
C LYS A 61 5.80 1.15 6.19
N LYS A 62 6.59 0.56 7.09
CA LYS A 62 7.07 -0.81 6.91
C LYS A 62 5.93 -1.78 7.25
N PHE A 63 5.66 -2.70 6.33
CA PHE A 63 4.71 -3.79 6.51
C PHE A 63 5.47 -5.09 6.24
N GLU A 64 5.71 -5.86 7.30
CA GLU A 64 6.52 -7.07 7.24
C GLU A 64 7.89 -6.82 6.56
N LYS A 65 8.10 -7.39 5.37
CA LYS A 65 9.34 -7.33 4.59
C LYS A 65 9.32 -6.28 3.46
N PHE A 66 8.23 -5.53 3.27
CA PHE A 66 8.13 -4.48 2.24
C PHE A 66 7.69 -3.12 2.80
N LEU A 67 7.78 -2.09 1.97
CA LEU A 67 7.38 -0.72 2.33
C LEU A 67 6.09 -0.31 1.64
N ILE A 68 5.30 0.52 2.30
CA ILE A 68 4.18 1.25 1.71
C ILE A 68 4.51 2.74 1.79
N ASN A 69 4.60 3.41 0.65
CA ASN A 69 4.86 4.83 0.50
C ASN A 69 3.61 5.55 -0.03
N ARG A 70 3.02 6.38 0.80
CA ARG A 70 1.77 7.11 0.55
C ARG A 70 2.08 8.52 0.07
N THR A 71 1.26 9.02 -0.85
CA THR A 71 1.24 10.43 -1.24
C THR A 71 -0.18 10.96 -1.11
N HIS A 72 -0.32 12.21 -0.68
CA HIS A 72 -1.61 12.89 -0.66
C HIS A 72 -2.00 13.30 -2.08
N VAL A 73 -3.26 13.09 -2.46
CA VAL A 73 -3.84 13.48 -3.76
C VAL A 73 -4.64 14.77 -3.62
#